data_AF-A0A1G1G1G6-F1
#
_entry.id   AF-A0A1G1G1G6-F1
#
_cell.length_a   1.000
_cell.length_b   1.000
_cell.length_c   1.000
_cell.angle_alpha   90.00
_cell.angle_beta   90.00
_cell.angle_gamma   90.00
#
_symmetry.space_group_name_H-M   'P 1'
#
loop_
_entity.id
_entity.type
_entity.pdbx_description
1 polymer ?
#
loop_
_entity_poly.entity_id
_entity_poly.type
_entity_poly.pdbx_seq_one_letter_code
_entity_poly.pdbx_strand_id
1 'polypeptide(L)'
;MEISRGHDEGRRVFITRGSALLAATALLPVAAWSVSAAAGEDGVEVSAMEELMREHGVLSRLLLVYEKILDDLTSEREVAPETLGKAADLVRCYIQEFHEKLEEEYIFPRFTNNGSELVRVLVRQHEAGRIHTHRIRRLSVEQVMGSPQNRKDLIASLRGFLGMYRPHKAREDTVLFPAFQALVPSRELDELARTFDEKEMALFGRDGFRSVVARVEELEKTLGLFDLAQFTQAI
;
A
#
# COMPACT_ATOMS: atom_id res chain seq x y z
N MET A 1 54.86 59.30 31.87
CA MET A 1 55.30 60.59 31.28
C MET A 1 54.26 60.99 30.24
N GLU A 2 53.92 62.27 30.29
CA GLU A 2 52.83 63.04 29.67
C GLU A 2 52.53 62.79 28.17
N ILE A 3 51.25 62.82 27.73
CA ILE A 3 50.53 63.94 27.01
C ILE A 3 51.05 64.09 25.55
N SER A 4 50.33 64.38 24.46
CA SER A 4 48.95 64.73 24.07
C SER A 4 48.82 64.50 22.57
N ARG A 5 47.58 64.35 22.13
CA ARG A 5 46.91 65.04 21.00
C ARG A 5 47.74 65.62 19.84
N GLY A 6 47.26 65.32 18.63
CA GLY A 6 47.29 66.22 17.49
C GLY A 6 46.23 65.78 16.47
N HIS A 7 45.18 66.58 16.32
CA HIS A 7 44.06 66.45 15.38
C HIS A 7 44.15 67.65 14.44
N ASP A 8 44.09 67.45 13.11
CA ASP A 8 43.58 68.42 12.12
C ASP A 8 43.54 67.72 10.74
N GLU A 9 42.38 67.26 10.29
CA GLU A 9 41.43 67.95 9.39
C GLU A 9 41.99 68.39 8.02
N GLY A 10 41.44 67.77 6.96
CA GLY A 10 41.81 68.06 5.58
C GLY A 10 40.89 67.46 4.49
N ARG A 11 39.57 67.42 4.75
CA ARG A 11 38.45 67.75 3.83
C ARG A 11 38.33 67.12 2.40
N ARG A 12 37.09 66.60 2.17
CA ARG A 12 36.32 66.37 0.91
C ARG A 12 36.38 64.93 0.34
N VAL A 13 35.43 64.01 0.59
CA VAL A 13 33.97 63.95 0.31
C VAL A 13 33.61 63.33 -1.06
N PHE A 14 32.81 62.25 -0.97
CA PHE A 14 31.85 61.62 -1.91
C PHE A 14 32.21 60.32 -2.69
N ILE A 15 31.82 59.18 -2.07
CA ILE A 15 31.02 58.00 -2.55
C ILE A 15 31.40 57.42 -3.95
N THR A 16 31.71 56.13 -4.16
CA THR A 16 30.81 54.96 -4.04
C THR A 16 31.52 53.65 -4.45
N ARG A 17 30.97 52.52 -3.97
CA ARG A 17 31.15 51.10 -4.41
C ARG A 17 32.42 50.43 -3.88
N GLY A 18 32.37 49.52 -2.90
CA GLY A 18 31.32 48.58 -2.50
C GLY A 18 31.66 47.19 -3.02
N SER A 19 32.47 46.45 -2.27
CA SER A 19 32.71 45.01 -2.48
C SER A 19 32.72 44.34 -1.12
N ALA A 20 31.54 44.16 -0.54
CA ALA A 20 31.36 43.25 0.58
C ALA A 20 31.29 41.83 0.01
N LEU A 21 32.20 40.96 0.46
CA LEU A 21 32.11 39.52 0.27
C LEU A 21 30.80 39.04 0.91
N LEU A 22 29.85 38.60 0.10
CA LEU A 22 28.77 37.72 0.54
C LEU A 22 29.26 36.29 0.40
N ALA A 23 29.48 35.62 1.53
CA ALA A 23 29.62 34.17 1.58
C ALA A 23 28.29 33.56 1.14
N ALA A 24 28.24 33.05 -0.09
CA ALA A 24 27.13 32.25 -0.58
C ALA A 24 27.20 30.86 0.06
N THR A 25 26.54 30.68 1.20
CA THR A 25 26.10 29.36 1.63
C THR A 25 25.07 28.89 0.62
N ALA A 26 25.50 28.02 -0.31
CA ALA A 26 24.60 27.30 -1.18
C ALA A 26 23.75 26.36 -0.32
N LEU A 27 22.60 26.88 0.14
CA LEU A 27 21.48 26.05 0.55
C LEU A 27 21.01 25.33 -0.72
N LEU A 28 21.51 24.12 -0.94
CA LEU A 28 20.90 23.21 -1.90
C LEU A 28 19.45 23.03 -1.46
N PRO A 29 18.45 23.35 -2.30
CA PRO A 29 17.11 22.91 -2.01
C PRO A 29 17.19 21.39 -2.06
N VAL A 30 16.97 20.73 -0.92
CA VAL A 30 16.51 19.34 -0.94
C VAL A 30 15.20 19.44 -1.69
N ALA A 31 15.23 19.17 -2.99
CA ALA A 31 14.03 18.98 -3.76
C ALA A 31 13.22 17.97 -2.95
N ALA A 32 12.07 18.39 -2.43
CA ALA A 32 11.11 17.45 -1.94
C ALA A 32 10.78 16.58 -3.15
N TRP A 33 11.27 15.34 -3.15
CA TRP A 33 10.82 14.33 -4.08
C TRP A 33 9.38 14.06 -3.70
N SER A 34 8.47 14.91 -4.16
CA SER A 34 7.08 14.54 -4.30
C SER A 34 7.07 13.46 -5.36
N VAL A 35 7.20 12.20 -4.93
CA VAL A 35 6.82 11.05 -5.74
C VAL A 35 5.31 11.17 -5.90
N SER A 36 4.89 11.98 -6.85
CA SER A 36 3.54 11.94 -7.35
C SER A 36 3.37 10.55 -7.95
N ALA A 37 2.41 9.78 -7.47
CA ALA A 37 2.04 8.46 -8.00
C ALA A 37 1.34 8.59 -9.37
N ALA A 38 1.97 9.35 -10.26
CA ALA A 38 1.56 9.62 -11.62
C ALA A 38 2.82 9.72 -12.48
N ALA A 39 3.56 8.60 -12.60
CA ALA A 39 4.47 8.39 -13.71
C ALA A 39 3.86 7.29 -14.58
N GLY A 40 2.96 7.71 -15.46
CA GLY A 40 2.76 7.05 -16.74
C GLY A 40 3.48 7.92 -17.76
N GLU A 41 4.75 7.62 -18.02
CA GLU A 41 5.51 8.04 -19.20
C GLU A 41 6.48 6.90 -19.56
N ASP A 42 6.52 6.56 -20.84
CA ASP A 42 7.02 5.32 -21.46
C ASP A 42 8.37 4.77 -20.95
N GLY A 43 8.44 3.45 -20.70
CA GLY A 43 9.70 2.71 -20.81
C GLY A 43 9.95 1.48 -19.94
N VAL A 44 9.18 1.25 -18.87
CA VAL A 44 9.29 0.00 -18.08
C VAL A 44 7.93 -0.68 -18.11
N GLU A 45 7.80 -1.68 -18.97
CA GLU A 45 6.67 -2.61 -18.96
C GLU A 45 6.74 -3.37 -17.63
N VAL A 46 5.75 -3.15 -16.76
CA VAL A 46 5.68 -3.81 -15.45
C VAL A 46 5.45 -5.30 -15.70
N SER A 47 6.29 -6.15 -15.12
CA SER A 47 6.13 -7.59 -15.33
C SER A 47 4.86 -8.11 -14.67
N ALA A 48 4.29 -9.22 -15.17
CA ALA A 48 3.13 -9.86 -14.58
C ALA A 48 3.32 -10.18 -13.07
N MET A 49 4.53 -10.54 -12.66
CA MET A 49 4.84 -10.81 -11.25
C MET A 49 4.92 -9.53 -10.43
N GLU A 50 5.45 -8.45 -11.01
CA GLU A 50 5.48 -7.15 -10.34
C GLU A 50 4.07 -6.59 -10.15
N GLU A 51 3.16 -6.74 -11.13
CA GLU A 51 1.75 -6.37 -10.95
C GLU A 51 1.09 -7.14 -9.80
N LEU A 52 1.23 -8.48 -9.75
CA LEU A 52 0.73 -9.27 -8.62
C LEU A 52 1.33 -8.82 -7.26
N MET A 53 2.62 -8.46 -7.23
CA MET A 53 3.26 -7.94 -6.02
C MET A 53 2.76 -6.53 -5.64
N ARG A 54 2.40 -5.68 -6.61
CA ARG A 54 1.77 -4.38 -6.35
C ARG A 54 0.36 -4.55 -5.76
N GLU A 55 -0.39 -5.53 -6.26
CA GLU A 55 -1.67 -5.95 -5.70
C GLU A 55 -1.52 -6.48 -4.25
N HIS A 56 -0.44 -7.21 -3.94
CA HIS A 56 -0.07 -7.55 -2.56
C HIS A 56 0.29 -6.33 -1.70
N GLY A 57 0.80 -5.26 -2.29
CA GLY A 57 0.94 -3.95 -1.65
C GLY A 57 -0.41 -3.38 -1.20
N VAL A 58 -1.42 -3.46 -2.06
CA VAL A 58 -2.82 -3.09 -1.73
C VAL A 58 -3.37 -3.99 -0.61
N LEU A 59 -3.19 -5.30 -0.70
CA LEU A 59 -3.58 -6.23 0.36
C LEU A 59 -2.90 -5.88 1.69
N SER A 60 -1.62 -5.54 1.68
CA SER A 60 -0.88 -5.17 2.90
C SER A 60 -1.48 -3.96 3.61
N ARG A 61 -1.90 -2.95 2.84
CA ARG A 61 -2.58 -1.76 3.38
C ARG A 61 -3.97 -2.10 3.92
N LEU A 62 -4.72 -2.97 3.24
CA LEU A 62 -6.01 -3.47 3.73
C LEU A 62 -5.86 -4.31 5.02
N LEU A 63 -4.78 -5.07 5.17
CA LEU A 63 -4.47 -5.77 6.41
C LEU A 63 -4.20 -4.80 7.58
N LEU A 64 -3.54 -3.66 7.32
CA LEU A 64 -3.35 -2.61 8.32
C LEU A 64 -4.69 -1.97 8.74
N VAL A 65 -5.57 -1.70 7.77
CA VAL A 65 -6.94 -1.22 8.01
C VAL A 65 -7.72 -2.19 8.89
N TYR A 66 -7.70 -3.49 8.58
CA TYR A 66 -8.36 -4.52 9.37
C TYR A 66 -7.78 -4.68 10.77
N GLU A 67 -6.46 -4.52 10.94
CA GLU A 67 -5.81 -4.55 12.24
C GLU A 67 -6.27 -3.37 13.11
N LYS A 68 -6.31 -2.16 12.56
CA LYS A 68 -6.83 -0.99 13.27
C LYS A 68 -8.30 -1.17 13.69
N ILE A 69 -9.13 -1.68 12.79
CA ILE A 69 -10.54 -1.98 13.10
C ILE A 69 -10.64 -3.05 14.18
N LEU A 70 -9.83 -4.10 14.12
CA LEU A 70 -9.77 -5.14 15.14
C LEU A 70 -9.37 -4.57 16.51
N ASP A 71 -8.40 -3.65 16.56
CA ASP A 71 -7.97 -3.00 17.79
C ASP A 71 -9.07 -2.12 18.39
N ASP A 72 -9.79 -1.37 17.56
CA ASP A 72 -10.95 -0.59 17.99
C ASP A 72 -12.06 -1.49 18.51
N LEU A 73 -12.39 -2.53 17.74
CA LEU A 73 -13.37 -3.54 18.12
C LEU A 73 -12.97 -4.35 19.34
N THR A 74 -11.71 -4.46 19.73
CA THR A 74 -11.32 -5.16 20.97
C THR A 74 -11.22 -4.21 22.15
N SER A 75 -10.96 -2.93 21.89
CA SER A 75 -10.87 -1.88 22.91
C SER A 75 -12.20 -1.18 23.21
N GLU A 76 -13.32 -1.70 22.71
CA GLU A 76 -14.66 -1.09 22.89
C GLU A 76 -14.78 0.33 22.31
N ARG A 77 -13.94 0.65 21.33
CA ARG A 77 -14.08 1.89 20.54
C ARG A 77 -15.11 1.69 19.43
N GLU A 78 -15.76 2.78 19.08
CA GLU A 78 -16.73 2.82 17.99
C GLU A 78 -16.05 2.53 16.65
N VAL A 79 -16.68 1.69 15.83
CA VAL A 79 -16.26 1.40 14.47
C VAL A 79 -17.44 1.66 13.56
N ALA A 80 -17.28 2.61 12.64
CA ALA A 80 -18.31 2.92 11.65
C ALA A 80 -18.54 1.69 10.74
N PRO A 81 -19.76 1.10 10.69
CA PRO A 81 -20.04 -0.08 9.87
C PRO A 81 -19.74 0.14 8.39
N GLU A 82 -19.97 1.35 7.89
CA GLU A 82 -19.63 1.74 6.52
C GLU A 82 -18.13 1.62 6.23
N THR A 83 -17.27 1.98 7.18
CA THR A 83 -15.80 1.90 7.01
C THR A 83 -15.35 0.45 6.86
N LEU A 84 -15.85 -0.43 7.74
CA LEU A 84 -15.57 -1.87 7.65
C LEU A 84 -16.17 -2.48 6.38
N GLY A 85 -17.39 -2.10 6.01
CA GLY A 85 -18.06 -2.57 4.80
C GLY A 85 -17.27 -2.21 3.54
N LYS A 86 -16.82 -0.95 3.41
CA LYS A 86 -15.97 -0.49 2.30
C LYS A 86 -14.65 -1.26 2.22
N ALA A 87 -13.99 -1.51 3.34
CA ALA A 87 -12.76 -2.31 3.39
C ALA A 87 -13.02 -3.75 2.94
N ALA A 88 -14.12 -4.36 3.40
CA ALA A 88 -14.51 -5.72 2.99
C ALA A 88 -14.89 -5.83 1.51
N ASP A 89 -15.53 -4.81 0.95
CA ASP A 89 -15.83 -4.75 -0.47
C ASP A 89 -14.56 -4.61 -1.32
N LEU A 90 -13.55 -3.85 -0.87
CA LEU A 90 -12.26 -3.79 -1.55
C LEU A 90 -11.52 -5.13 -1.53
N VAL A 91 -11.46 -5.80 -0.37
CA VAL A 91 -10.89 -7.15 -0.28
C VAL A 91 -11.61 -8.10 -1.22
N ARG A 92 -12.94 -8.12 -1.21
CA ARG A 92 -13.71 -8.99 -2.10
C ARG A 92 -13.43 -8.68 -3.57
N CYS A 93 -13.67 -7.44 -4.00
CA CYS A 93 -13.65 -7.12 -5.42
C CYS A 93 -12.25 -7.11 -6.03
N TYR A 94 -11.23 -6.65 -5.29
CA TYR A 94 -9.88 -6.49 -5.85
C TYR A 94 -8.95 -7.64 -5.49
N ILE A 95 -8.96 -8.10 -4.24
CA ILE A 95 -8.09 -9.21 -3.85
C ILE A 95 -8.69 -10.54 -4.28
N GLN A 96 -9.95 -10.82 -3.95
CA GLN A 96 -10.50 -12.18 -4.10
C GLN A 96 -11.09 -12.46 -5.48
N GLU A 97 -11.81 -11.50 -6.06
CA GLU A 97 -12.47 -11.67 -7.37
C GLU A 97 -11.59 -11.23 -8.55
N PHE A 98 -10.42 -10.63 -8.28
CA PHE A 98 -9.46 -10.23 -9.32
C PHE A 98 -8.09 -10.87 -9.09
N HIS A 99 -7.29 -10.40 -8.13
CA HIS A 99 -5.92 -10.90 -7.89
C HIS A 99 -5.86 -12.42 -7.72
N GLU A 100 -6.60 -12.99 -6.76
CA GLU A 100 -6.62 -14.44 -6.51
C GLU A 100 -7.15 -15.21 -7.72
N LYS A 101 -8.01 -14.60 -8.56
CA LYS A 101 -8.49 -15.23 -9.79
C LYS A 101 -7.42 -15.28 -10.86
N LEU A 102 -6.56 -14.25 -10.97
CA LEU A 102 -5.39 -14.31 -11.83
C LEU A 102 -4.48 -15.47 -11.42
N GLU A 103 -4.26 -15.65 -10.12
CA GLU A 103 -3.46 -16.75 -9.61
C GLU A 103 -4.08 -18.12 -9.88
N GLU A 104 -5.36 -18.29 -9.55
CA GLU A 104 -6.11 -19.53 -9.74
C GLU A 104 -6.20 -19.94 -11.22
N GLU A 105 -6.36 -18.99 -12.12
CA GLU A 105 -6.54 -19.24 -13.55
C GLU A 105 -5.22 -19.38 -14.31
N TYR A 106 -4.18 -18.62 -13.96
CA TYR A 106 -2.97 -18.50 -14.78
C TYR A 106 -1.70 -19.01 -14.10
N ILE A 107 -1.61 -18.90 -12.78
CA ILE A 107 -0.38 -19.19 -12.02
C ILE A 107 -0.40 -20.63 -11.49
N PHE A 108 -1.38 -20.96 -10.66
CA PHE A 108 -1.50 -22.26 -10.00
C PHE A 108 -1.51 -23.45 -10.98
N PRO A 109 -2.17 -23.38 -12.16
CA PRO A 109 -2.18 -24.50 -13.10
C PRO A 109 -0.82 -24.87 -13.68
N ARG A 110 0.19 -23.99 -13.62
CA ARG A 110 1.54 -24.29 -14.14
C ARG A 110 2.29 -25.28 -13.26
N PHE A 111 1.93 -25.38 -11.99
CA PHE A 111 2.49 -26.35 -11.06
C PHE A 111 1.78 -27.72 -11.24
N THR A 112 2.04 -28.40 -12.37
CA THR A 112 1.42 -29.71 -12.72
C THR A 112 1.90 -30.89 -11.84
N ASN A 113 1.19 -32.03 -11.90
CA ASN A 113 1.43 -33.31 -11.20
C ASN A 113 1.43 -33.27 -9.67
N ASN A 114 0.24 -33.33 -9.07
CA ASN A 114 0.04 -33.16 -7.62
C ASN A 114 0.68 -31.85 -7.15
N GLY A 115 0.29 -30.73 -7.76
CA GLY A 115 0.89 -29.39 -7.61
C GLY A 115 1.40 -29.11 -6.20
N SER A 116 2.51 -28.36 -6.12
CA SER A 116 3.29 -28.18 -4.89
C SER A 116 2.38 -28.08 -3.66
N GLU A 117 2.74 -28.77 -2.57
CA GLU A 117 1.94 -28.77 -1.35
C GLU A 117 1.52 -27.34 -0.94
N LEU A 118 2.38 -26.37 -1.23
CA LEU A 118 2.11 -24.94 -1.17
C LEU A 118 0.87 -24.52 -1.99
N VAL A 119 0.82 -24.75 -3.31
CA VAL A 119 -0.36 -24.39 -4.14
C VAL A 119 -1.64 -25.00 -3.60
N ARG A 120 -1.61 -26.26 -3.14
CA ARG A 120 -2.79 -26.88 -2.50
C ARG A 120 -3.22 -26.15 -1.23
N VAL A 121 -2.28 -25.63 -0.45
CA VAL A 121 -2.58 -24.81 0.74
C VAL A 121 -3.14 -23.46 0.31
N LEU A 122 -2.53 -22.78 -0.67
CA LEU A 122 -2.95 -21.45 -1.14
C LEU A 122 -4.39 -21.48 -1.67
N VAL A 123 -4.76 -22.47 -2.49
CA VAL A 123 -6.16 -22.65 -2.95
C VAL A 123 -7.14 -22.80 -1.80
N ARG A 124 -6.80 -23.56 -0.75
CA ARG A 124 -7.65 -23.67 0.45
C ARG A 124 -7.70 -22.37 1.24
N GLN A 125 -6.62 -21.59 1.24
CA GLN A 125 -6.55 -20.31 1.90
C GLN A 125 -7.38 -19.25 1.17
N HIS A 126 -7.41 -19.21 -0.16
CA HIS A 126 -8.33 -18.34 -0.90
C HIS A 126 -9.79 -18.60 -0.50
N GLU A 127 -10.19 -19.87 -0.44
CA GLU A 127 -11.55 -20.23 -0.02
C GLU A 127 -11.84 -19.83 1.43
N ALA A 128 -10.92 -20.09 2.35
CA ALA A 128 -11.04 -19.65 3.74
C ALA A 128 -11.13 -18.11 3.85
N GLY A 129 -10.35 -17.41 3.03
CA GLY A 129 -10.37 -15.96 2.90
C GLY A 129 -11.75 -15.44 2.47
N ARG A 130 -12.37 -16.05 1.46
CA ARG A 130 -13.72 -15.70 1.00
C ARG A 130 -14.77 -15.91 2.08
N ILE A 131 -14.67 -16.98 2.86
CA ILE A 131 -15.56 -17.25 4.00
C ILE A 131 -15.42 -16.13 5.06
N HIS A 132 -14.20 -15.73 5.39
CA HIS A 132 -13.96 -14.63 6.33
C HIS A 132 -14.52 -13.30 5.81
N THR A 133 -14.22 -12.94 4.55
CA THR A 133 -14.72 -11.71 3.92
C THR A 133 -16.24 -11.67 3.86
N HIS A 134 -16.89 -12.77 3.46
CA HIS A 134 -18.35 -12.86 3.46
C HIS A 134 -18.94 -12.62 4.85
N ARG A 135 -18.35 -13.22 5.90
CA ARG A 135 -18.81 -13.03 7.28
C ARG A 135 -18.59 -11.60 7.76
N ILE A 136 -17.42 -11.00 7.49
CA ILE A 136 -17.13 -9.59 7.82
C ILE A 136 -18.18 -8.69 7.17
N ARG A 137 -18.37 -8.81 5.85
CA ARG A 137 -19.30 -7.99 5.08
C ARG A 137 -20.74 -8.11 5.59
N ARG A 138 -21.22 -9.32 5.86
CA ARG A 138 -22.56 -9.56 6.43
C ARG A 138 -22.75 -8.88 7.80
N LEU A 139 -21.69 -8.83 8.60
CA LEU A 139 -21.71 -8.24 9.94
C LEU A 139 -21.42 -6.73 9.93
N SER A 140 -21.04 -6.15 8.79
CA SER A 140 -20.72 -4.73 8.61
C SER A 140 -21.96 -3.88 8.36
N VAL A 141 -23.02 -4.13 9.11
CA VAL A 141 -24.31 -3.43 9.01
C VAL A 141 -24.67 -2.91 10.40
N GLU A 142 -25.07 -1.65 10.51
CA GLU A 142 -25.35 -0.94 11.76
C GLU A 142 -26.17 -1.76 12.75
N GLN A 143 -27.33 -2.25 12.30
CA GLN A 143 -28.26 -3.01 13.16
C GLN A 143 -27.70 -4.37 13.60
N VAL A 144 -26.68 -4.88 12.89
CA VAL A 144 -26.07 -6.19 13.13
C VAL A 144 -24.84 -6.05 14.03
N MET A 145 -24.04 -5.00 13.84
CA MET A 145 -22.74 -4.84 14.52
C MET A 145 -22.87 -4.63 16.04
N GLY A 146 -23.95 -3.99 16.49
CA GLY A 146 -24.18 -3.69 17.93
C GLY A 146 -24.41 -4.91 18.83
N SER A 147 -24.64 -6.11 18.28
CA SER A 147 -24.84 -7.32 19.09
C SER A 147 -23.52 -7.87 19.65
N PRO A 148 -23.43 -8.22 20.96
CA PRO A 148 -22.22 -8.81 21.54
C PRO A 148 -21.73 -10.07 20.84
N GLN A 149 -22.64 -10.92 20.35
CA GLN A 149 -22.27 -12.12 19.61
C GLN A 149 -21.70 -11.78 18.24
N ASN A 150 -22.33 -10.83 17.53
CA ASN A 150 -21.86 -10.41 16.21
C ASN A 150 -20.49 -9.72 16.29
N ARG A 151 -20.24 -8.94 17.36
CA ARG A 151 -18.91 -8.37 17.63
C ARG A 151 -17.86 -9.45 17.84
N LYS A 152 -18.14 -10.49 18.64
CA LYS A 152 -17.23 -11.64 18.83
C LYS A 152 -16.94 -12.36 17.51
N ASP A 153 -17.98 -12.57 16.71
CA ASP A 153 -17.90 -13.22 15.41
C ASP A 153 -17.04 -12.41 14.41
N LEU A 154 -17.20 -11.10 14.42
CA LEU A 154 -16.43 -10.18 13.59
C LEU A 154 -14.95 -10.18 13.98
N ILE A 155 -14.65 -10.08 15.29
CA ILE A 155 -13.29 -10.20 15.82
C ILE A 155 -12.65 -11.53 15.41
N ALA A 156 -13.40 -12.65 15.50
CA ALA A 156 -12.90 -13.95 15.10
C ALA A 156 -12.58 -14.02 13.60
N SER A 157 -13.44 -13.45 12.74
CA SER A 157 -13.17 -13.39 11.30
C SER A 157 -11.97 -12.52 10.96
N LEU A 158 -11.85 -11.32 11.55
CA LEU A 158 -10.72 -10.43 11.31
C LEU A 158 -9.40 -11.08 11.73
N ARG A 159 -9.35 -11.72 12.91
CA ARG A 159 -8.17 -12.46 13.37
C ARG A 159 -7.79 -13.61 12.44
N GLY A 160 -8.79 -14.39 11.98
CA GLY A 160 -8.56 -15.47 11.02
C GLY A 160 -7.99 -14.97 9.70
N PHE A 161 -8.60 -13.91 9.15
CA PHE A 161 -8.14 -13.25 7.93
C PHE A 161 -6.70 -12.73 8.06
N LEU A 162 -6.42 -11.92 9.09
CA LEU A 162 -5.11 -11.32 9.34
C LEU A 162 -4.02 -12.37 9.58
N GLY A 163 -4.32 -13.40 10.36
CA GLY A 163 -3.39 -14.48 10.68
C GLY A 163 -3.04 -15.36 9.48
N MET A 164 -3.95 -15.46 8.51
CA MET A 164 -3.77 -16.25 7.29
C MET A 164 -3.08 -15.46 6.18
N TYR A 165 -3.59 -14.26 5.83
CA TYR A 165 -3.13 -13.55 4.64
C TYR A 165 -1.70 -13.01 4.75
N ARG A 166 -1.21 -12.72 5.96
CA ARG A 166 0.18 -12.29 6.16
C ARG A 166 1.21 -13.33 5.71
N PRO A 167 1.18 -14.58 6.24
CA PRO A 167 2.08 -15.63 5.77
C PRO A 167 1.73 -16.13 4.36
N HIS A 168 0.46 -16.07 3.93
CA HIS A 168 0.01 -16.44 2.59
C HIS A 168 0.76 -15.64 1.51
N LYS A 169 0.55 -14.31 1.48
CA LYS A 169 1.19 -13.45 0.49
C LYS A 169 2.71 -13.49 0.56
N ALA A 170 3.26 -13.63 1.77
CA ALA A 170 4.70 -13.71 1.95
C ALA A 170 5.29 -14.96 1.29
N ARG A 171 4.56 -16.08 1.28
CA ARG A 171 4.98 -17.30 0.60
C ARG A 171 4.76 -17.23 -0.90
N GLU A 172 3.74 -16.52 -1.37
CA GLU A 172 3.60 -16.21 -2.79
C GLU A 172 4.77 -15.37 -3.28
N ASP A 173 5.03 -14.23 -2.66
CA ASP A 173 6.08 -13.27 -3.03
C ASP A 173 7.48 -13.90 -3.07
N THR A 174 7.79 -14.76 -2.09
CA THR A 174 9.18 -15.22 -1.86
C THR A 174 9.45 -16.65 -2.31
N VAL A 175 8.41 -17.44 -2.60
CA VAL A 175 8.55 -18.85 -2.97
C VAL A 175 7.80 -19.15 -4.27
N LEU A 176 6.50 -18.84 -4.32
CA LEU A 176 5.67 -19.23 -5.47
C LEU A 176 6.03 -18.43 -6.72
N PHE A 177 6.04 -17.09 -6.65
CA PHE A 177 6.29 -16.23 -7.82
C PHE A 177 7.70 -16.42 -8.38
N PRO A 178 8.78 -16.52 -7.57
CA PRO A 178 10.10 -16.87 -8.10
C PRO A 178 10.13 -18.24 -8.79
N ALA A 179 9.46 -19.25 -8.22
CA ALA A 179 9.38 -20.58 -8.82
C ALA A 179 8.57 -20.56 -10.13
N PHE A 180 7.51 -19.76 -10.21
CA PHE A 180 6.73 -19.55 -11.42
C PHE A 180 7.57 -18.89 -12.51
N GLN A 181 8.30 -17.83 -12.18
CA GLN A 181 9.17 -17.11 -13.11
C GLN A 181 10.27 -18.01 -13.70
N ALA A 182 10.78 -18.97 -12.91
CA ALA A 182 11.76 -19.95 -13.38
C ALA A 182 11.16 -21.06 -14.27
N LEU A 183 9.84 -21.30 -14.17
CA LEU A 183 9.14 -22.34 -14.91
C LEU A 183 8.65 -21.86 -16.28
N VAL A 184 8.33 -20.58 -16.41
CA VAL A 184 7.64 -20.00 -17.56
C VAL A 184 8.60 -19.21 -18.45
N PRO A 185 8.63 -19.44 -19.78
CA PRO A 185 9.48 -18.67 -20.69
C PRO A 185 9.14 -17.18 -20.68
N SER A 186 10.16 -16.32 -20.85
CA SER A 186 9.96 -14.84 -20.80
C SER A 186 8.86 -14.33 -21.73
N ARG A 187 8.76 -14.84 -22.97
CA ARG A 187 7.68 -14.40 -23.90
C ARG A 187 6.28 -14.63 -23.33
N GLU A 188 6.11 -15.69 -22.55
CA GLU A 188 4.83 -16.07 -21.97
C GLU A 188 4.54 -15.24 -20.71
N LEU A 189 5.56 -14.82 -19.98
CA LEU A 189 5.42 -13.82 -18.92
C LEU A 189 4.94 -12.47 -19.48
N ASP A 190 5.45 -12.06 -20.65
CA ASP A 190 4.99 -10.83 -21.34
C ASP A 190 3.54 -10.96 -21.83
N GLU A 191 3.14 -12.15 -22.31
CA GLU A 191 1.75 -12.43 -22.68
C GLU A 191 0.80 -12.40 -21.46
N LEU A 192 1.26 -12.90 -20.31
CA LEU A 192 0.51 -12.82 -19.06
C LEU A 192 0.37 -11.38 -18.55
N ALA A 193 1.43 -10.57 -18.64
CA ALA A 193 1.38 -9.17 -18.24
C ALA A 193 0.27 -8.42 -18.99
N ARG A 194 0.25 -8.53 -20.33
CA ARG A 194 -0.82 -7.95 -21.16
C ARG A 194 -2.21 -8.50 -20.80
N THR A 195 -2.31 -9.80 -20.51
CA THR A 195 -3.59 -10.42 -20.12
C THR A 195 -4.11 -9.86 -18.79
N PHE A 196 -3.22 -9.63 -17.83
CA PHE A 196 -3.58 -9.07 -16.52
C PHE A 196 -4.01 -7.61 -16.66
N ASP A 197 -3.27 -6.81 -17.43
CA ASP A 197 -3.62 -5.42 -17.75
C ASP A 197 -5.00 -5.31 -18.42
N GLU A 198 -5.30 -6.17 -19.40
CA GLU A 198 -6.59 -6.21 -20.07
C GLU A 198 -7.74 -6.54 -19.11
N LYS A 199 -7.54 -7.51 -18.21
CA LYS A 199 -8.52 -7.88 -17.19
C LYS A 199 -8.73 -6.77 -16.17
N GLU A 200 -7.64 -6.14 -15.72
CA GLU A 200 -7.72 -5.02 -14.80
C GLU A 200 -8.51 -3.87 -15.43
N MET A 201 -8.17 -3.50 -16.68
CA MET A 201 -8.86 -2.45 -17.42
C MET A 201 -10.34 -2.78 -17.63
N ALA A 202 -10.68 -4.05 -17.88
CA ALA A 202 -12.08 -4.48 -18.06
C ALA A 202 -12.90 -4.36 -16.77
N LEU A 203 -12.30 -4.63 -15.61
CA LEU A 203 -13.00 -4.64 -14.31
C LEU A 203 -12.99 -3.27 -13.62
N PHE A 204 -11.92 -2.50 -13.77
CA PHE A 204 -11.68 -1.27 -13.01
C PHE A 204 -11.46 -0.03 -13.88
N GLY A 205 -11.43 -0.18 -15.21
CA GLY A 205 -11.25 0.92 -16.15
C GLY A 205 -9.79 1.36 -16.30
N ARG A 206 -9.57 2.45 -17.04
CA ARG A 206 -8.22 2.95 -17.39
C ARG A 206 -7.35 3.33 -16.19
N ASP A 207 -7.96 3.62 -15.06
CA ASP A 207 -7.26 4.01 -13.82
C ASP A 207 -7.35 2.91 -12.76
N GLY A 208 -7.47 1.64 -13.15
CA GLY A 208 -7.81 0.51 -12.27
C GLY A 208 -7.05 0.50 -10.94
N PHE A 209 -5.76 0.18 -10.99
CA PHE A 209 -4.86 0.15 -9.84
C PHE A 209 -4.90 1.45 -9.03
N ARG A 210 -4.80 2.60 -9.71
CA ARG A 210 -4.77 3.93 -9.07
C ARG A 210 -6.08 4.22 -8.32
N SER A 211 -7.22 3.84 -8.89
CA SER A 211 -8.53 4.04 -8.26
C SER A 211 -8.68 3.21 -7.00
N VAL A 212 -8.14 1.99 -7.00
CA VAL A 212 -8.16 1.10 -5.84
C VAL A 212 -7.25 1.64 -4.74
N VAL A 213 -6.02 2.04 -5.10
CA VAL A 213 -5.08 2.70 -4.19
C VAL A 213 -5.68 3.93 -3.53
N ALA A 214 -6.41 4.77 -4.28
CA ALA A 214 -7.09 5.95 -3.76
C ALA A 214 -8.21 5.60 -2.77
N ARG A 215 -9.00 4.56 -3.05
CA ARG A 215 -10.04 4.08 -2.12
C ARG A 215 -9.47 3.51 -0.83
N VAL A 216 -8.31 2.84 -0.89
CA VAL A 216 -7.60 2.39 0.32
C VAL A 216 -7.06 3.59 1.11
N GLU A 217 -6.52 4.58 0.42
CA GLU A 217 -6.06 5.83 1.04
C GLU A 217 -7.19 6.56 1.79
N GLU A 218 -8.40 6.60 1.25
CA GLU A 218 -9.57 7.17 1.94
C GLU A 218 -9.89 6.43 3.26
N LEU A 219 -9.77 5.10 3.28
CA LEU A 219 -9.95 4.30 4.49
C LEU A 219 -8.85 4.60 5.51
N GLU A 220 -7.60 4.68 5.07
CA GLU A 220 -6.47 5.03 5.92
C GLU A 220 -6.65 6.43 6.54
N LYS A 221 -7.06 7.43 5.75
CA LYS A 221 -7.36 8.77 6.27
C LYS A 221 -8.49 8.73 7.30
N THR A 222 -9.56 8.00 7.01
CA THR A 222 -10.71 7.84 7.92
C THR A 222 -10.30 7.22 9.25
N LEU A 223 -9.39 6.25 9.24
CA LEU A 223 -8.92 5.54 10.42
C LEU A 223 -7.68 6.19 11.09
N GLY A 224 -7.20 7.30 10.55
CA GLY A 224 -6.01 7.99 11.04
C GLY A 224 -4.69 7.29 10.71
N LEU A 225 -4.66 6.34 9.77
CA LEU A 225 -3.49 5.54 9.36
C LEU A 225 -2.68 6.15 8.22
N PHE A 226 -3.15 7.24 7.60
CA PHE A 226 -2.56 7.78 6.37
C PHE A 226 -1.16 8.40 6.57
N ASP A 227 -0.93 9.06 7.71
CA ASP A 227 0.39 9.64 7.98
C ASP A 227 1.39 8.55 8.32
N LEU A 228 2.31 8.25 7.40
CA LEU A 228 3.33 7.23 7.59
C LEU A 228 4.26 7.52 8.79
N ALA A 229 4.47 8.79 9.14
CA ALA A 229 5.37 9.17 10.23
C ALA A 229 4.89 8.64 11.60
N GLN A 230 3.58 8.40 11.77
CA GLN A 230 3.01 7.88 13.02
C GLN A 230 3.54 6.49 13.41
N PHE A 231 4.03 5.71 12.44
CA PHE A 231 4.59 4.37 12.67
C PHE A 231 6.08 4.40 13.06
N THR A 232 6.68 5.60 13.14
CA THR A 232 8.07 5.77 13.56
C THR A 232 8.11 6.02 15.06
N GLN A 233 8.75 5.13 15.82
CA GLN A 233 8.99 5.37 17.24
C GLN A 233 9.97 6.53 17.42
N ALA A 234 9.69 7.40 18.39
CA ALA A 234 10.67 8.39 18.84
C ALA A 234 11.88 7.65 19.43
N ILE A 235 13.08 7.98 18.92
CA ILE A 235 14.38 7.46 19.40
C ILE A 235 14.92 8.41 20.46
#